data_AF-A0A2V3IVY9-F1
#
_entry.id   AF-A0A2V3IVY9-F1
#
_cell.length_a   1.000
_cell.length_b   1.000
_cell.length_c   1.000
_cell.angle_alpha   90.00
_cell.angle_beta   90.00
_cell.angle_gamma   90.00
#
_symmetry.space_group_name_H-M   'P 1'
#
loop_
_entity.id
_entity.type
_entity.pdbx_description
1 polymer ?
#
loop_
_entity_poly.entity_id
_entity_poly.type
_entity_poly.pdbx_seq_one_letter_code
_entity_poly.pdbx_strand_id
1 'polypeptide(L)'
;MKIYNAGNQKKLQEINIWDSTCERNPLYKSLSEWASEIPEICFSTFGEPNSWCLDILTIANNAIRFELNDMYEMHRAMALLKQQLTFHDVKLATLWFRTMWKFMTRNLLQWHGDVLLPWVESRVSKTPSSNETITTLKRRRGMLEIMSNAACSIQSLVSRNVSTEADGLLVQCNLAKCIKNVNELGERVLEYLRNCEVLLAPLLIGAGVSQEEKDRVIQDLLLNILQTGRESMEIPILLSWMPILTKKAFIKSFLKDSKLRPISLAKYNEWQESEFEARHRDIVRWMGNRARGLQ
;
A
#
# COMPACT_ATOMS: atom_id res chain seq x y z
N MET A 1 -55.97 5.47 -1.34
CA MET A 1 -55.42 4.51 -2.32
C MET A 1 -53.97 4.90 -2.57
N LYS A 2 -53.00 4.24 -1.92
CA LYS A 2 -51.58 4.57 -2.07
C LYS A 2 -50.98 3.67 -3.14
N ILE A 3 -50.57 4.27 -4.26
CA ILE A 3 -49.82 3.60 -5.32
C ILE A 3 -48.42 3.33 -4.75
N TYR A 4 -48.18 2.10 -4.30
CA TYR A 4 -46.83 1.65 -3.96
C TYR A 4 -46.04 1.44 -5.25
N ASN A 5 -44.96 2.21 -5.41
CA ASN A 5 -44.03 2.12 -6.54
C ASN A 5 -43.45 0.71 -6.63
N ALA A 6 -43.81 -0.03 -7.69
CA ALA A 6 -43.30 -1.36 -8.01
C ALA A 6 -41.75 -1.43 -8.10
N GLY A 7 -41.07 -0.29 -8.28
CA GLY A 7 -39.61 -0.20 -8.28
C GLY A 7 -38.95 -0.47 -6.91
N ASN A 8 -39.61 -0.18 -5.78
CA ASN A 8 -39.04 -0.43 -4.46
C ASN A 8 -39.23 -1.88 -3.98
N GLN A 9 -40.30 -2.54 -4.40
CA GLN A 9 -40.50 -3.97 -4.10
C GLN A 9 -39.49 -4.86 -4.83
N LYS A 10 -39.08 -4.49 -6.05
CA LYS A 10 -38.06 -5.23 -6.80
C LYS A 10 -36.67 -5.12 -6.15
N LYS A 11 -36.29 -3.92 -5.68
CA LYS A 11 -35.07 -3.70 -4.88
C LYS A 11 -35.10 -4.48 -3.55
N LEU A 12 -36.24 -4.47 -2.84
CA LEU A 12 -36.39 -5.21 -1.58
C LEU A 12 -36.42 -6.74 -1.79
N GLN A 13 -36.93 -7.23 -2.92
CA GLN A 13 -36.85 -8.64 -3.29
C GLN A 13 -35.43 -9.05 -3.71
N GLU A 14 -34.69 -8.19 -4.43
CA GLU A 14 -33.26 -8.43 -4.72
C GLU A 14 -32.40 -8.45 -3.46
N ILE A 15 -32.72 -7.61 -2.46
CA ILE A 15 -32.08 -7.62 -1.14
C ILE A 15 -32.47 -8.87 -0.32
N ASN A 16 -33.75 -9.26 -0.27
CA ASN A 16 -34.20 -10.47 0.45
C ASN A 16 -33.70 -11.79 -0.18
N ILE A 17 -33.51 -11.83 -1.50
CA ILE A 17 -32.88 -12.97 -2.18
C ILE A 17 -31.38 -13.02 -1.84
N TRP A 18 -30.74 -11.87 -1.61
CA TRP A 18 -29.35 -11.78 -1.15
C TRP A 18 -29.16 -12.13 0.34
N ASP A 19 -30.09 -11.75 1.23
CA ASP A 19 -30.03 -12.09 2.66
C ASP A 19 -30.04 -13.61 2.87
N SER A 20 -30.84 -14.35 2.08
CA SER A 20 -30.85 -15.82 2.15
C SER A 20 -29.68 -16.51 1.45
N THR A 21 -28.92 -15.81 0.59
CA THR A 21 -27.78 -16.38 -0.15
C THR A 21 -26.42 -15.99 0.40
N CYS A 22 -26.26 -14.84 1.06
CA CYS A 22 -25.00 -14.50 1.74
C CYS A 22 -24.78 -15.33 3.01
N GLU A 23 -25.82 -15.64 3.77
CA GLU A 23 -25.72 -16.54 4.94
C GLU A 23 -25.67 -18.03 4.57
N ARG A 24 -26.06 -18.41 3.35
CA ARG A 24 -26.11 -19.83 2.90
C ARG A 24 -25.11 -20.18 1.82
N ASN A 25 -24.28 -19.25 1.35
CA ASN A 25 -23.22 -19.59 0.40
C ASN A 25 -21.98 -20.03 1.19
N PRO A 26 -21.61 -21.32 1.20
CA PRO A 26 -20.43 -21.83 1.91
C PRO A 26 -19.10 -21.26 1.39
N LEU A 27 -19.14 -20.36 0.39
CA LEU A 27 -17.99 -19.64 -0.17
C LEU A 27 -17.77 -18.24 0.42
N TYR A 28 -18.65 -17.73 1.29
CA TYR A 28 -18.48 -16.42 1.92
C TYR A 28 -17.98 -16.57 3.36
N LYS A 29 -16.67 -16.37 3.55
CA LYS A 29 -16.10 -16.15 4.88
C LYS A 29 -16.73 -14.92 5.51
N SER A 30 -17.14 -15.06 6.77
CA SER A 30 -17.56 -13.97 7.66
C SER A 30 -16.44 -12.93 7.82
N LEU A 31 -16.81 -11.70 8.21
CA LEU A 31 -15.85 -10.64 8.51
C LEU A 31 -14.82 -11.05 9.57
N SER A 32 -15.25 -11.86 10.56
CA SER A 32 -14.37 -12.42 11.59
C SER A 32 -13.36 -13.43 11.04
N GLU A 33 -13.77 -14.28 10.10
CA GLU A 33 -12.86 -15.24 9.46
C GLU A 33 -11.82 -14.51 8.62
N TRP A 34 -12.24 -13.52 7.82
CA TRP A 34 -11.30 -12.69 7.07
C TRP A 34 -10.33 -11.91 7.97
N ALA A 35 -10.78 -11.43 9.14
CA ALA A 35 -9.93 -10.72 10.09
C ALA A 35 -8.90 -11.64 10.79
N SER A 36 -9.16 -12.95 10.83
CA SER A 36 -8.27 -13.96 11.39
C SER A 36 -7.20 -14.47 10.41
N GLU A 37 -7.38 -14.22 9.11
CA GLU A 37 -6.50 -14.70 8.03
C GLU A 37 -5.53 -13.63 7.51
N ILE A 38 -5.29 -12.59 8.30
CA ILE A 38 -4.33 -11.55 7.93
C ILE A 38 -2.93 -12.18 7.81
N PRO A 39 -2.28 -12.09 6.63
CA PRO A 39 -0.97 -12.68 6.45
C PRO A 39 0.06 -11.98 7.32
N GLU A 40 1.00 -12.74 7.86
CA GLU A 40 2.19 -12.17 8.49
C GLU A 40 3.04 -11.48 7.43
N ILE A 41 3.27 -10.18 7.58
CA ILE A 41 4.09 -9.40 6.66
C ILE A 41 5.51 -9.30 7.22
N CYS A 42 6.44 -10.01 6.60
CA CYS A 42 7.86 -9.96 6.96
C CYS A 42 8.56 -8.78 6.28
N PHE A 43 9.30 -7.99 7.07
CA PHE A 43 10.13 -6.90 6.58
C PHE A 43 11.52 -7.39 6.17
N SER A 44 12.08 -6.76 5.13
CA SER A 44 13.45 -7.00 4.70
C SER A 44 14.42 -6.21 5.58
N THR A 45 15.63 -6.74 5.81
CA THR A 45 16.68 -6.05 6.57
C THR A 45 17.26 -4.87 5.78
N PHE A 46 17.63 -3.81 6.50
CA PHE A 46 18.18 -2.57 5.94
C PHE A 46 19.47 -2.17 6.66
N GLY A 47 20.50 -1.79 5.90
CA GLY A 47 21.78 -1.33 6.43
C GLY A 47 22.70 -2.45 6.92
N GLU A 48 22.41 -3.71 6.57
CA GLU A 48 23.24 -4.86 6.91
C GLU A 48 24.50 -4.91 6.02
N PRO A 49 25.71 -5.04 6.59
CA PRO A 49 26.96 -5.02 5.82
C PRO A 49 27.04 -6.09 4.71
N ASN A 50 26.38 -7.23 4.91
CA ASN A 50 26.42 -8.35 3.95
C ASN A 50 25.27 -8.33 2.94
N SER A 51 24.32 -7.40 3.06
CA SER A 51 23.18 -7.29 2.16
C SER A 51 22.87 -5.84 1.78
N TRP A 52 23.87 -4.96 1.85
CA TRP A 52 23.74 -3.52 1.61
C TRP A 52 23.20 -3.19 0.20
N CYS A 53 23.45 -4.06 -0.78
CA CYS A 53 22.93 -3.91 -2.15
C CYS A 53 21.42 -4.06 -2.23
N LEU A 54 20.78 -4.67 -1.22
CA LEU A 54 19.32 -4.79 -1.12
C LEU A 54 18.66 -3.50 -0.68
N ASP A 55 19.37 -2.58 -0.04
CA ASP A 55 18.80 -1.36 0.54
C ASP A 55 18.01 -0.55 -0.50
N ILE A 56 18.42 -0.61 -1.77
CA ILE A 56 17.74 0.01 -2.91
C ILE A 56 16.29 -0.48 -3.07
N LEU A 57 16.01 -1.75 -2.76
CA LEU A 57 14.69 -2.37 -2.80
C LEU A 57 14.01 -2.27 -1.43
N THR A 58 14.78 -2.52 -0.36
CA THR A 58 14.27 -2.60 1.00
C THR A 58 13.53 -1.33 1.41
N ILE A 59 14.07 -0.15 1.10
CA ILE A 59 13.45 1.13 1.53
C ILE A 59 12.01 1.23 1.06
N ALA A 60 11.82 0.93 -0.21
CA ALA A 60 10.58 1.20 -0.90
C ALA A 60 9.60 0.02 -0.73
N ASN A 61 10.10 -1.21 -0.70
CA ASN A 61 9.29 -2.40 -0.43
C ASN A 61 8.79 -2.45 1.03
N ASN A 62 9.64 -2.11 2.00
CA ASN A 62 9.23 -2.09 3.41
C ASN A 62 8.19 -1.01 3.69
N ALA A 63 8.25 0.13 3.01
CA ALA A 63 7.19 1.15 3.08
C ALA A 63 5.83 0.56 2.66
N ILE A 64 5.77 -0.17 1.54
CA ILE A 64 4.52 -0.82 1.12
C ILE A 64 4.07 -1.89 2.11
N ARG A 65 4.98 -2.72 2.62
CA ARG A 65 4.67 -3.73 3.62
C ARG A 65 4.07 -3.13 4.88
N PHE A 66 4.62 -2.00 5.31
CA PHE A 66 4.12 -1.25 6.46
C PHE A 66 2.72 -0.72 6.24
N GLU A 67 2.46 -0.11 5.09
CA GLU A 67 1.12 0.35 4.74
C GLU A 67 0.14 -0.83 4.61
N LEU A 68 0.53 -1.94 3.98
CA LEU A 68 -0.31 -3.15 3.93
C LEU A 68 -0.65 -3.66 5.34
N ASN A 69 0.31 -3.65 6.27
CA ASN A 69 0.07 -4.01 7.66
C ASN A 69 -0.96 -3.09 8.32
N ASP A 70 -0.79 -1.77 8.19
CA ASP A 70 -1.72 -0.77 8.71
C ASP A 70 -3.15 -0.96 8.15
N MET A 71 -3.26 -1.30 6.86
CA MET A 71 -4.55 -1.61 6.23
C MET A 71 -5.20 -2.86 6.82
N TYR A 72 -4.43 -3.92 7.06
CA TYR A 72 -4.94 -5.12 7.69
C TYR A 72 -5.35 -4.87 9.15
N GLU A 73 -4.61 -4.05 9.89
CA GLU A 73 -5.01 -3.63 11.24
C GLU A 73 -6.34 -2.86 11.25
N MET A 74 -6.50 -1.92 10.31
CA MET A 74 -7.78 -1.22 10.13
C MET A 74 -8.92 -2.17 9.80
N HIS A 75 -8.71 -3.12 8.87
CA HIS A 75 -9.72 -4.12 8.53
C HIS A 75 -10.12 -4.98 9.72
N ARG A 76 -9.16 -5.40 10.54
CA ARG A 76 -9.43 -6.13 11.78
C ARG A 76 -10.26 -5.28 12.74
N ALA A 77 -9.91 -4.01 12.93
CA ALA A 77 -10.67 -3.09 13.78
C ALA A 77 -12.10 -2.89 13.26
N MET A 78 -12.27 -2.68 11.96
CA MET A 78 -13.59 -2.55 11.33
C MET A 78 -14.43 -3.83 11.45
N ALA A 79 -13.81 -5.00 11.29
CA ALA A 79 -14.47 -6.28 11.48
C ALA A 79 -14.92 -6.53 12.93
N LEU A 80 -14.18 -6.03 13.92
CA LEU A 80 -14.56 -6.10 15.34
C LEU A 80 -15.74 -5.18 15.67
N LEU A 81 -15.81 -4.00 15.05
CA LEU A 81 -16.91 -3.06 15.25
C LEU A 81 -18.25 -3.59 14.72
N LYS A 82 -18.25 -4.46 13.70
CA LYS A 82 -19.45 -5.11 13.12
C LYS A 82 -20.59 -4.10 12.82
N GLN A 83 -21.67 -4.13 13.61
CA GLN A 83 -22.84 -3.26 13.47
C GLN A 83 -22.59 -1.83 13.99
N GLN A 84 -21.52 -1.60 14.76
CA GLN A 84 -21.13 -0.29 15.29
C GLN A 84 -20.25 0.51 14.30
N LEU A 85 -19.97 -0.06 13.14
CA LEU A 85 -19.22 0.60 12.09
C LEU A 85 -20.02 1.78 11.56
N THR A 86 -19.45 2.98 11.60
CA THR A 86 -20.12 4.17 11.08
C THR A 86 -19.61 4.53 9.69
N PHE A 87 -20.39 5.36 9.00
CA PHE A 87 -19.99 6.00 7.75
C PHE A 87 -18.66 6.74 7.86
N HIS A 88 -18.40 7.38 9.00
CA HIS A 88 -17.14 8.08 9.25
C HIS A 88 -15.94 7.12 9.19
N ASP A 89 -16.06 5.93 9.79
CA ASP A 89 -15.04 4.88 9.80
C ASP A 89 -14.68 4.47 8.36
N VAL A 90 -15.70 4.20 7.55
CA VAL A 90 -15.52 3.82 6.13
C VAL A 90 -14.84 4.95 5.35
N LYS A 91 -15.24 6.20 5.58
CA LYS A 91 -14.63 7.37 4.94
C LYS A 91 -13.15 7.50 5.30
N LEU A 92 -12.79 7.30 6.57
CA LEU A 92 -11.39 7.35 7.02
C LEU A 92 -10.55 6.23 6.41
N ALA A 93 -11.04 4.98 6.43
CA ALA A 93 -10.34 3.84 5.81
C ALA A 93 -10.07 4.08 4.32
N THR A 94 -11.04 4.69 3.64
CA THR A 94 -10.94 5.01 2.21
C THR A 94 -9.93 6.10 1.94
N LEU A 95 -9.93 7.15 2.76
CA LEU A 95 -8.94 8.22 2.65
C LEU A 95 -7.54 7.64 2.77
N TRP A 96 -7.33 6.80 3.78
CA TRP A 96 -6.08 6.08 4.00
C TRP A 96 -5.70 5.24 2.77
N PHE A 97 -6.63 4.42 2.26
CA PHE A 97 -6.37 3.54 1.11
C PHE A 97 -5.97 4.33 -0.15
N ARG A 98 -6.65 5.45 -0.41
CA ARG A 98 -6.32 6.31 -1.56
C ARG A 98 -4.90 6.88 -1.47
N THR A 99 -4.48 7.26 -0.28
CA THR A 99 -3.13 7.77 -0.02
C THR A 99 -2.09 6.67 -0.27
N MET A 100 -2.25 5.51 0.36
CA MET A 100 -1.39 4.34 0.14
C MET A 100 -1.33 3.97 -1.35
N TRP A 101 -2.49 3.89 -2.02
CA TRP A 101 -2.57 3.49 -3.41
C TRP A 101 -1.85 4.46 -4.35
N LYS A 102 -2.01 5.77 -4.11
CA LYS A 102 -1.28 6.81 -4.84
C LYS A 102 0.23 6.67 -4.62
N PHE A 103 0.66 6.45 -3.38
CA PHE A 103 2.08 6.21 -3.06
C PHE A 103 2.63 4.99 -3.81
N MET A 104 1.96 3.84 -3.71
CA MET A 104 2.40 2.61 -4.36
C MET A 104 2.47 2.76 -5.89
N THR A 105 1.42 3.27 -6.53
CA THR A 105 1.35 3.34 -8.00
C THR A 105 2.29 4.38 -8.60
N ARG A 106 2.25 5.62 -8.11
CA ARG A 106 3.01 6.73 -8.70
C ARG A 106 4.47 6.74 -8.28
N ASN A 107 4.77 6.36 -7.05
CA ASN A 107 6.12 6.52 -6.54
C ASN A 107 6.91 5.23 -6.57
N LEU A 108 6.29 4.08 -6.31
CA LEU A 108 7.00 2.81 -6.36
C LEU A 108 6.96 2.18 -7.74
N LEU A 109 5.78 1.86 -8.26
CA LEU A 109 5.68 1.07 -9.47
C LEU A 109 6.21 1.81 -10.70
N GLN A 110 5.91 3.10 -10.79
CA GLN A 110 6.46 3.95 -11.84
C GLN A 110 7.98 4.06 -11.72
N TRP A 111 8.53 4.30 -10.53
CA TRP A 111 9.99 4.36 -10.33
C TRP A 111 10.68 3.01 -10.62
N HIS A 112 10.07 1.88 -10.21
CA HIS A 112 10.54 0.55 -10.57
C HIS A 112 10.68 0.43 -12.09
N GLY A 113 9.67 0.90 -12.79
CA GLY A 113 9.58 0.81 -14.23
C GLY A 113 10.50 1.73 -15.02
N ASP A 114 10.63 2.97 -14.57
CA ASP A 114 11.23 4.05 -15.34
C ASP A 114 12.70 4.27 -14.95
N VAL A 115 13.09 3.84 -13.73
CA VAL A 115 14.43 4.06 -13.19
C VAL A 115 15.09 2.74 -12.79
N LEU A 116 14.50 1.99 -11.85
CA LEU A 116 15.16 0.83 -11.24
C LEU A 116 15.44 -0.28 -12.27
N LEU A 117 14.41 -0.79 -12.96
CA LEU A 117 14.57 -1.91 -13.89
C LEU A 117 15.47 -1.56 -15.07
N PRO A 118 15.34 -0.39 -15.74
CA PRO A 118 16.30 0.04 -16.75
C PRO A 118 17.73 0.13 -16.23
N TRP A 119 17.91 0.63 -14.99
CA TRP A 119 19.22 0.68 -14.35
C TRP A 119 19.77 -0.73 -14.12
N VAL A 120 19.00 -1.65 -13.54
CA VAL A 120 19.43 -3.05 -13.36
C VAL A 120 19.84 -3.65 -14.71
N GLU A 121 19.01 -3.51 -15.73
CA GLU A 121 19.27 -3.99 -17.10
C GLU A 121 20.61 -3.52 -17.64
N SER A 122 20.91 -2.23 -17.48
CA SER A 122 22.18 -1.66 -17.93
C SER A 122 23.40 -2.34 -17.30
N ARG A 123 23.26 -2.90 -16.08
CA ARG A 123 24.35 -3.51 -15.32
C ARG A 123 24.47 -5.02 -15.52
N VAL A 124 23.35 -5.69 -15.75
CA VAL A 124 23.31 -7.16 -15.81
C VAL A 124 23.35 -7.71 -17.23
N SER A 125 23.10 -6.87 -18.25
CA SER A 125 22.96 -7.20 -19.69
C SER A 125 24.06 -8.06 -20.33
N LYS A 126 25.17 -8.29 -19.63
CA LYS A 126 26.28 -9.15 -20.10
C LYS A 126 26.08 -10.64 -19.80
N THR A 127 24.99 -11.04 -19.12
CA THR A 127 24.78 -12.44 -18.68
C THR A 127 23.50 -13.04 -19.30
N PRO A 128 23.53 -14.21 -19.96
CA PRO A 128 22.33 -14.82 -20.56
C PRO A 128 21.19 -15.06 -19.55
N SER A 129 21.51 -15.43 -18.31
CA SER A 129 20.54 -15.65 -17.21
C SER A 129 19.84 -14.38 -16.74
N SER A 130 20.42 -13.20 -16.99
CA SER A 130 19.79 -11.93 -16.61
C SER A 130 18.62 -11.59 -17.52
N ASN A 131 18.68 -11.95 -18.81
CA ASN A 131 17.63 -11.63 -19.78
C ASN A 131 16.31 -12.32 -19.44
N GLU A 132 16.35 -13.59 -19.03
CA GLU A 132 15.15 -14.33 -18.62
C GLU A 132 14.56 -13.80 -17.30
N THR A 133 15.44 -13.46 -16.35
CA THR A 133 15.05 -12.89 -15.05
C THR A 133 14.41 -11.51 -15.22
N ILE A 134 15.02 -10.64 -16.02
CA ILE A 134 14.49 -9.31 -16.36
C ILE A 134 13.16 -9.42 -17.10
N THR A 135 13.06 -10.32 -18.08
CA THR A 135 11.83 -10.54 -18.83
C THR A 135 10.71 -11.02 -17.91
N THR A 136 11.02 -11.91 -16.96
CA THR A 136 10.09 -12.36 -15.92
C THR A 136 9.60 -11.20 -15.05
N LEU A 137 10.50 -10.32 -14.61
CA LEU A 137 10.14 -9.16 -13.80
C LEU A 137 9.30 -8.13 -14.58
N LYS A 138 9.63 -7.88 -15.85
CA LYS A 138 8.83 -7.05 -16.76
C LYS A 138 7.43 -7.62 -16.97
N ARG A 139 7.30 -8.94 -17.14
CA ARG A 139 5.99 -9.59 -17.25
C ARG A 139 5.18 -9.46 -15.95
N ARG A 140 5.83 -9.61 -14.80
CA ARG A 140 5.21 -9.40 -13.48
C ARG A 140 4.85 -7.94 -13.22
N ARG A 141 5.54 -6.95 -13.82
CA ARG A 141 5.10 -5.54 -13.83
C ARG A 141 3.73 -5.38 -14.51
N GLY A 142 3.48 -6.08 -15.62
CA GLY A 142 2.17 -6.08 -16.28
C GLY A 142 1.04 -6.63 -15.39
N MET A 143 1.33 -7.55 -14.46
CA MET A 143 0.34 -8.00 -13.47
C MET A 143 -0.05 -6.88 -12.50
N LEU A 144 0.86 -5.95 -12.18
CA LEU A 144 0.56 -4.82 -11.29
C LEU A 144 -0.33 -3.76 -11.97
N GLU A 145 -0.20 -3.56 -13.29
CA GLU A 145 -1.14 -2.74 -14.06
C GLU A 145 -2.55 -3.35 -14.07
N ILE A 146 -2.65 -4.68 -14.19
CA ILE A 146 -3.93 -5.40 -14.05
C ILE A 146 -4.50 -5.24 -12.64
N MET A 147 -3.64 -5.22 -11.62
CA MET A 147 -4.03 -4.97 -10.22
C MET A 147 -4.50 -3.53 -9.98
N SER A 148 -4.10 -2.57 -10.82
CA SER A 148 -4.66 -1.21 -10.79
C SER A 148 -6.16 -1.19 -11.07
N ASN A 149 -6.68 -2.14 -11.86
CA ASN A 149 -8.12 -2.27 -12.09
C ASN A 149 -8.85 -2.80 -10.84
N ALA A 150 -8.21 -3.63 -10.03
CA ALA A 150 -8.76 -4.10 -8.76
C ALA A 150 -8.83 -2.95 -7.73
N ALA A 151 -7.84 -2.07 -7.69
CA ALA A 151 -7.88 -0.88 -6.84
C ALA A 151 -8.91 0.16 -7.31
N CYS A 152 -9.09 0.35 -8.61
CA CYS A 152 -10.20 1.13 -9.16
C CYS A 152 -11.57 0.52 -8.76
N SER A 153 -11.65 -0.81 -8.65
CA SER A 153 -12.85 -1.50 -8.16
C SER A 153 -13.10 -1.21 -6.68
N ILE A 154 -12.07 -1.19 -5.83
CA ILE A 154 -12.16 -0.77 -4.42
C ILE A 154 -12.58 0.71 -4.32
N GLN A 155 -11.96 1.58 -5.12
CA GLN A 155 -12.25 3.01 -5.13
C GLN A 155 -13.68 3.32 -5.62
N SER A 156 -14.17 2.58 -6.62
CA SER A 156 -15.55 2.71 -7.13
C SER A 156 -16.58 2.15 -6.16
N LEU A 157 -16.28 1.05 -5.47
CA LEU A 157 -17.13 0.48 -4.39
C LEU A 157 -17.33 1.47 -3.27
N VAL A 158 -16.28 2.19 -2.87
CA VAL A 158 -16.45 3.24 -1.87
C VAL A 158 -17.22 4.43 -2.44
N SER A 159 -16.85 4.91 -3.64
CA SER A 159 -17.46 6.12 -4.19
C SER A 159 -18.95 5.99 -4.47
N ARG A 160 -19.46 4.77 -4.74
CA ARG A 160 -20.88 4.49 -5.01
C ARG A 160 -21.73 4.27 -3.75
N ASN A 161 -21.13 3.90 -2.62
CA ASN A 161 -21.86 3.58 -1.38
C ASN A 161 -21.84 4.72 -0.34
N VAL A 162 -21.27 5.88 -0.70
CA VAL A 162 -21.10 7.01 0.22
C VAL A 162 -22.28 8.00 0.18
N SER A 163 -23.23 7.82 -0.75
CA SER A 163 -24.47 8.59 -0.76
C SER A 163 -25.60 7.80 -0.13
N THR A 164 -26.23 8.37 0.90
CA THR A 164 -27.46 7.93 1.59
C THR A 164 -27.29 6.83 2.63
N GLU A 165 -27.96 7.03 3.77
CA GLU A 165 -28.24 6.15 4.92
C GLU A 165 -28.33 4.66 4.56
N ALA A 166 -27.19 4.06 4.26
CA ALA A 166 -27.12 2.66 3.86
C ALA A 166 -27.38 1.79 5.09
N ASP A 167 -28.34 0.89 4.95
CA ASP A 167 -28.65 -0.16 5.91
C ASP A 167 -27.35 -0.84 6.39
N GLY A 168 -27.22 -1.10 7.70
CA GLY A 168 -25.98 -1.60 8.31
C GLY A 168 -25.48 -2.90 7.66
N LEU A 169 -26.40 -3.70 7.13
CA LEU A 169 -26.13 -4.90 6.33
C LEU A 169 -25.40 -4.62 5.01
N LEU A 170 -25.82 -3.58 4.27
CA LEU A 170 -25.18 -3.21 3.00
C LEU A 170 -23.75 -2.73 3.23
N VAL A 171 -23.52 -1.98 4.32
CA VAL A 171 -22.17 -1.54 4.73
C VAL A 171 -21.28 -2.75 5.03
N GLN A 172 -21.79 -3.75 5.75
CA GLN A 172 -21.03 -4.97 6.05
C GLN A 172 -20.70 -5.80 4.80
N CYS A 173 -21.68 -6.00 3.90
CA CYS A 173 -21.46 -6.73 2.65
C CYS A 173 -20.41 -6.04 1.76
N ASN A 174 -20.45 -4.71 1.69
CA ASN A 174 -19.45 -3.94 0.95
C ASN A 174 -18.07 -4.01 1.61
N LEU A 175 -18.01 -3.96 2.95
CA LEU A 175 -16.77 -4.12 3.69
C LEU A 175 -16.14 -5.51 3.44
N ALA A 176 -16.93 -6.58 3.47
CA ALA A 176 -16.44 -7.93 3.19
C ALA A 176 -15.83 -8.05 1.78
N LYS A 177 -16.47 -7.43 0.78
CA LYS A 177 -15.92 -7.35 -0.60
C LYS A 177 -14.62 -6.54 -0.65
N CYS A 178 -14.56 -5.41 0.06
CA CYS A 178 -13.33 -4.61 0.14
C CYS A 178 -12.19 -5.39 0.79
N ILE A 179 -12.43 -6.08 1.90
CA ILE A 179 -11.43 -6.89 2.59
C ILE A 179 -10.91 -8.00 1.66
N LYS A 180 -11.81 -8.73 1.00
CA LYS A 180 -11.43 -9.75 0.02
C LYS A 180 -10.52 -9.17 -1.08
N ASN A 181 -10.92 -8.06 -1.70
CA ASN A 181 -10.14 -7.44 -2.77
C ASN A 181 -8.77 -6.96 -2.29
N VAL A 182 -8.70 -6.45 -1.06
CA VAL A 182 -7.43 -6.03 -0.44
C VAL A 182 -6.54 -7.24 -0.12
N ASN A 183 -7.10 -8.35 0.35
CA ASN A 183 -6.33 -9.57 0.59
C ASN A 183 -5.72 -10.09 -0.72
N GLU A 184 -6.53 -10.22 -1.77
CA GLU A 184 -6.06 -10.65 -3.10
C GLU A 184 -5.01 -9.68 -3.69
N LEU A 185 -5.21 -8.37 -3.49
CA LEU A 185 -4.24 -7.36 -3.91
C LEU A 185 -2.93 -7.49 -3.11
N GLY A 186 -3.04 -7.57 -1.78
CA GLY A 186 -1.92 -7.64 -0.85
C GLY A 186 -1.03 -8.85 -1.10
N GLU A 187 -1.62 -10.04 -1.27
CA GLU A 187 -0.88 -11.26 -1.61
C GLU A 187 -0.03 -11.09 -2.87
N ARG A 188 -0.61 -10.55 -3.93
CA ARG A 188 0.09 -10.34 -5.20
C ARG A 188 1.17 -9.25 -5.10
N VAL A 189 0.91 -8.18 -4.34
CA VAL A 189 1.91 -7.14 -4.08
C VAL A 189 3.08 -7.75 -3.30
N LEU A 190 2.81 -8.47 -2.21
CA LEU A 190 3.84 -9.12 -1.40
C LEU A 190 4.65 -10.14 -2.21
N GLU A 191 3.99 -10.92 -3.07
CA GLU A 191 4.66 -11.83 -3.99
C GLU A 191 5.58 -11.04 -4.94
N TYR A 192 5.11 -9.93 -5.52
CA TYR A 192 5.93 -9.08 -6.39
C TYR A 192 7.17 -8.55 -5.66
N LEU A 193 7.01 -7.96 -4.46
CA LEU A 193 8.12 -7.40 -3.69
C LEU A 193 9.16 -8.48 -3.35
N ARG A 194 8.70 -9.66 -2.92
CA ARG A 194 9.57 -10.81 -2.65
C ARG A 194 10.34 -11.24 -3.89
N ASN A 195 9.68 -11.28 -5.06
CA ASN A 195 10.38 -11.63 -6.30
C ASN A 195 11.41 -10.57 -6.70
N CYS A 196 11.11 -9.29 -6.52
CA CYS A 196 12.11 -8.24 -6.74
C CYS A 196 13.34 -8.49 -5.87
N GLU A 197 13.17 -8.73 -4.58
CA GLU A 197 14.28 -8.96 -3.65
C GLU A 197 15.05 -10.24 -3.98
N VAL A 198 14.36 -11.35 -4.20
CA VAL A 198 15.00 -12.66 -4.48
C VAL A 198 15.69 -12.68 -5.83
N LEU A 199 15.09 -12.07 -6.87
CA LEU A 199 15.59 -12.16 -8.23
C LEU A 199 16.61 -11.07 -8.57
N LEU A 200 16.43 -9.85 -8.06
CA LEU A 200 17.34 -8.75 -8.39
C LEU A 200 18.60 -8.76 -7.55
N ALA A 201 18.53 -9.19 -6.28
CA ALA A 201 19.69 -9.12 -5.39
C ALA A 201 20.91 -9.89 -5.91
N PRO A 202 20.79 -11.16 -6.34
CA PRO A 202 21.93 -11.91 -6.83
C PRO A 202 22.52 -11.28 -8.10
N LEU A 203 21.66 -10.68 -8.94
CA LEU A 203 22.09 -10.01 -10.16
C LEU A 203 22.87 -8.73 -9.86
N LEU A 204 22.44 -7.93 -8.88
CA LEU A 204 23.14 -6.71 -8.46
C LEU A 204 24.50 -7.03 -7.82
N ILE A 205 24.55 -8.08 -7.00
CA ILE A 205 25.80 -8.58 -6.41
C ILE A 205 26.74 -9.07 -7.53
N GLY A 206 26.24 -9.91 -8.44
CA GLY A 206 27.03 -10.46 -9.54
C GLY A 206 27.52 -9.40 -10.54
N ALA A 207 26.78 -8.31 -10.71
CA ALA A 207 27.18 -7.18 -11.56
C ALA A 207 28.27 -6.28 -10.93
N GLY A 208 28.65 -6.52 -9.67
CA GLY A 208 29.69 -5.74 -8.99
C GLY A 208 29.29 -4.29 -8.75
N VAL A 209 28.00 -4.03 -8.49
CA VAL A 209 27.48 -2.69 -8.18
C VAL A 209 28.25 -2.11 -6.99
N SER A 210 28.70 -0.86 -7.09
CA SER A 210 29.39 -0.17 -5.99
C SER A 210 28.41 0.50 -5.02
N GLN A 211 28.87 0.80 -3.80
CA GLN A 211 28.09 1.53 -2.81
C GLN A 211 27.64 2.90 -3.36
N GLU A 212 28.53 3.60 -4.05
CA GLU A 212 28.26 4.92 -4.65
C GLU A 212 27.24 4.85 -5.78
N GLU A 213 27.18 3.74 -6.51
CA GLU A 213 26.17 3.52 -7.55
C GLU A 213 24.79 3.27 -6.94
N LYS A 214 24.72 2.44 -5.90
CA LYS A 214 23.47 2.22 -5.16
C LYS A 214 22.96 3.51 -4.52
N ASP A 215 23.84 4.25 -3.83
CA ASP A 215 23.47 5.49 -3.15
C ASP A 215 22.93 6.52 -4.15
N ARG A 216 23.47 6.58 -5.37
CA ARG A 216 22.91 7.40 -6.46
C ARG A 216 21.50 7.00 -6.86
N VAL A 217 21.20 5.70 -6.97
CA VAL A 217 19.84 5.26 -7.36
C VAL A 217 18.83 5.48 -6.22
N ILE A 218 19.26 5.31 -4.96
CA ILE A 218 18.44 5.69 -3.80
C ILE A 218 18.19 7.20 -3.81
N GLN A 219 19.20 8.01 -4.17
CA GLN A 219 19.01 9.45 -4.34
C GLN A 219 18.00 9.76 -5.45
N ASP A 220 18.06 9.07 -6.59
CA ASP A 220 17.10 9.24 -7.69
C ASP A 220 15.67 8.87 -7.27
N LEU A 221 15.48 7.82 -6.46
CA LEU A 221 14.18 7.51 -5.86
C LEU A 221 13.65 8.68 -5.02
N LEU A 222 14.47 9.18 -4.10
CA LEU A 222 14.08 10.28 -3.21
C LEU A 222 13.83 11.57 -3.99
N LEU A 223 14.67 11.87 -4.98
CA LEU A 223 14.50 13.01 -5.89
C LEU A 223 13.22 12.88 -6.71
N ASN A 224 12.94 11.69 -7.26
CA ASN A 224 11.73 11.43 -8.00
C ASN A 224 10.49 11.68 -7.13
N ILE A 225 10.49 11.24 -5.88
CA ILE A 225 9.38 11.50 -4.95
C ILE A 225 9.26 13.00 -4.64
N LEU A 226 10.38 13.68 -4.37
CA LEU A 226 10.40 15.12 -4.07
C LEU A 226 9.99 16.01 -5.26
N GLN A 227 10.25 15.57 -6.49
CA GLN A 227 9.96 16.32 -7.73
C GLN A 227 8.55 16.04 -8.27
N THR A 228 8.06 14.80 -8.15
CA THR A 228 6.70 14.42 -8.58
C THR A 228 5.64 14.78 -7.54
N GLY A 229 6.02 14.93 -6.27
CA GLY A 229 5.16 15.39 -5.18
C GLY A 229 4.78 16.86 -5.31
N ARG A 230 3.59 17.15 -5.83
CA ARG A 230 2.88 18.44 -5.57
C ARG A 230 2.42 18.53 -4.11
N GLU A 231 2.32 17.40 -3.43
CA GLU A 231 1.99 17.26 -2.01
C GLU A 231 3.22 16.62 -1.35
N SER A 232 3.61 17.07 -0.16
CA SER A 232 4.84 16.69 0.55
C SER A 232 4.78 15.32 1.24
N MET A 233 3.80 14.47 0.88
CA MET A 233 3.27 13.42 1.77
C MET A 233 3.79 12.01 1.48
N GLU A 234 4.70 11.82 0.54
CA GLU A 234 5.14 10.47 0.13
C GLU A 234 6.49 10.03 0.73
N ILE A 235 7.35 10.97 1.13
CA ILE A 235 8.52 10.65 1.97
C ILE A 235 8.17 10.15 3.40
N PRO A 236 7.09 10.58 4.12
CA PRO A 236 6.71 9.99 5.41
C PRO A 236 6.46 8.52 5.26
N ILE A 237 5.64 8.20 4.27
CA ILE A 237 5.19 6.87 3.99
C ILE A 237 6.39 6.01 3.63
N LEU A 238 7.31 6.55 2.82
CA LEU A 238 8.55 5.85 2.45
C LEU A 238 9.41 5.47 3.66
N LEU A 239 9.43 6.31 4.71
CA LEU A 239 10.36 6.17 5.83
C LEU A 239 9.67 5.75 7.14
N SER A 240 8.35 5.63 7.18
CA SER A 240 7.55 5.40 8.40
C SER A 240 7.88 4.09 9.10
N TRP A 241 8.31 3.08 8.34
CA TRP A 241 8.74 1.78 8.85
C TRP A 241 10.11 1.80 9.53
N MET A 242 10.91 2.86 9.34
CA MET A 242 12.26 2.96 9.92
C MET A 242 12.20 3.42 11.39
N PRO A 243 13.04 2.86 12.27
CA PRO A 243 13.26 3.41 13.61
C PRO A 243 13.72 4.88 13.54
N ILE A 244 13.30 5.71 14.51
CA ILE A 244 13.54 7.17 14.51
C ILE A 244 15.04 7.51 14.35
N LEU A 245 15.92 6.80 15.04
CA LEU A 245 17.36 7.05 14.96
C LEU A 245 17.92 6.72 13.57
N THR A 246 17.51 5.58 13.00
CA THR A 246 17.87 5.16 11.64
C THR A 246 17.35 6.14 10.60
N LYS A 247 16.08 6.54 10.70
CA LYS A 247 15.43 7.56 9.86
C LYS A 247 16.23 8.86 9.86
N LYS A 248 16.60 9.37 11.04
CA LYS A 248 17.42 10.60 11.19
C LYS A 248 18.81 10.44 10.56
N ALA A 249 19.46 9.30 10.76
CA ALA A 249 20.78 9.04 10.19
C ALA A 249 20.74 8.98 8.64
N PHE A 250 19.77 8.24 8.09
CA PHE A 250 19.54 8.10 6.65
C PHE A 250 19.29 9.46 5.97
N ILE A 251 18.47 10.29 6.61
CA ILE A 251 18.14 11.61 6.03
C ILE A 251 19.34 12.55 6.15
N LYS A 252 20.09 12.50 7.26
CA LYS A 252 21.32 13.27 7.40
C LYS A 252 22.38 12.90 6.37
N SER A 253 22.55 11.61 6.05
CA SER A 253 23.48 11.20 4.97
C SER A 253 22.97 11.66 3.62
N PHE A 254 21.68 11.49 3.34
CA PHE A 254 21.05 11.96 2.10
C PHE A 254 21.20 13.48 1.88
N LEU A 255 20.99 14.28 2.92
CA LEU A 255 21.09 15.75 2.86
C LEU A 255 22.53 16.26 2.75
N LYS A 256 23.53 15.47 3.20
CA LYS A 256 24.94 15.85 3.07
C LYS A 256 25.46 15.71 1.64
N ASP A 257 25.01 14.69 0.93
CA ASP A 257 25.57 14.32 -0.38
C ASP A 257 24.72 14.77 -1.58
N SER A 258 23.49 15.22 -1.34
CA SER A 258 22.61 15.64 -2.42
C SER A 258 22.86 17.10 -2.84
N LYS A 259 22.87 17.37 -4.16
CA LYS A 259 22.80 18.71 -4.75
C LYS A 259 21.47 19.45 -4.46
N LEU A 260 20.69 18.93 -3.52
CA LEU A 260 19.41 19.44 -3.12
C LEU A 260 19.61 20.71 -2.29
N ARG A 261 19.59 21.83 -3.02
CA ARG A 261 19.54 23.21 -2.52
C ARG A 261 18.57 23.41 -1.33
N PRO A 262 18.67 24.55 -0.62
CA PRO A 262 17.88 24.87 0.60
C PRO A 262 16.37 24.58 0.55
N ILE A 263 15.76 24.60 -0.64
CA ILE A 263 14.32 24.35 -0.86
C ILE A 263 13.92 22.93 -0.43
N SER A 264 14.75 21.91 -0.67
CA SER A 264 14.42 20.52 -0.30
C SER A 264 14.63 20.25 1.18
N LEU A 265 15.60 20.95 1.80
CA LEU A 265 15.81 20.92 3.25
C LEU A 265 14.66 21.62 3.99
N ALA A 266 14.21 22.78 3.48
CA ALA A 266 13.05 23.49 4.00
C ALA A 266 11.78 22.64 3.89
N LYS A 267 11.52 22.04 2.71
CA LYS A 267 10.42 21.09 2.54
C LYS A 267 10.52 19.89 3.48
N TYR A 268 11.72 19.34 3.68
CA TYR A 268 11.91 18.24 4.62
C TYR A 268 11.64 18.63 6.09
N ASN A 269 12.10 19.81 6.52
CA ASN A 269 11.88 20.31 7.88
C ASN A 269 10.40 20.67 8.11
N GLU A 270 9.78 21.39 7.18
CA GLU A 270 8.32 21.66 7.15
C GLU A 270 7.53 20.36 7.23
N TRP A 271 8.11 19.28 6.70
CA TRP A 271 7.50 17.99 6.62
C TRP A 271 7.70 17.13 7.90
N GLN A 272 8.85 17.22 8.59
CA GLN A 272 9.01 16.75 9.98
C GLN A 272 8.05 17.48 10.93
N GLU A 273 7.83 18.76 10.69
CA GLU A 273 6.90 19.59 11.45
C GLU A 273 5.44 19.33 11.05
N SER A 274 5.20 18.86 9.82
CA SER A 274 3.87 18.48 9.38
C SER A 274 3.39 17.26 10.17
N GLU A 275 2.27 17.42 10.86
CA GLU A 275 1.57 16.37 11.60
C GLU A 275 1.07 15.22 10.70
N PHE A 276 1.53 15.08 9.45
CA PHE A 276 0.96 14.12 8.50
C PHE A 276 1.25 12.66 8.89
N GLU A 277 2.48 12.30 9.27
CA GLU A 277 2.77 10.94 9.75
C GLU A 277 1.89 10.63 10.98
N ALA A 278 1.65 11.62 11.85
CA ALA A 278 0.68 11.51 12.93
C ALA A 278 -0.73 11.31 12.37
N ARG A 279 -1.27 12.21 11.54
CA ARG A 279 -2.65 12.20 11.03
C ARG A 279 -3.00 10.97 10.18
N HIS A 280 -2.09 10.49 9.32
CA HIS A 280 -2.30 9.28 8.49
C HIS A 280 -2.37 8.03 9.37
N ARG A 281 -1.50 7.94 10.39
CA ARG A 281 -1.45 6.83 11.34
C ARG A 281 -2.48 6.96 12.46
N ASP A 282 -2.94 8.17 12.74
CA ASP A 282 -4.01 8.44 13.70
C ASP A 282 -5.32 7.83 13.22
N ILE A 283 -5.54 7.67 11.91
CA ILE A 283 -6.67 6.90 11.38
C ILE A 283 -6.61 5.45 11.88
N VAL A 284 -5.45 4.79 11.72
CA VAL A 284 -5.23 3.40 12.14
C VAL A 284 -5.39 3.29 13.66
N ARG A 285 -4.75 4.19 14.41
CA ARG A 285 -4.82 4.23 15.88
C ARG A 285 -6.25 4.48 16.36
N TRP A 286 -6.96 5.41 15.74
CA TRP A 286 -8.34 5.75 16.07
C TRP A 286 -9.26 4.54 15.87
N MET A 287 -9.13 3.83 14.74
CA MET A 287 -9.90 2.61 14.50
C MET A 287 -9.59 1.54 15.55
N GLY A 288 -8.30 1.31 15.83
CA GLY A 288 -7.86 0.35 16.84
C GLY A 288 -8.35 0.68 18.26
N ASN A 289 -8.29 1.95 18.66
CA ASN A 289 -8.79 2.41 19.97
C ASN A 289 -10.30 2.25 20.08
N ARG A 290 -11.03 2.63 19.03
CA ARG A 290 -12.48 2.46 18.97
C ARG A 290 -12.89 0.99 19.06
N ALA A 291 -12.22 0.10 18.32
CA ALA A 291 -12.47 -1.34 18.39
C ALA A 291 -12.19 -1.93 19.79
N ARG A 292 -11.32 -1.30 20.59
CA ARG A 292 -11.03 -1.67 21.99
C ARG A 292 -11.94 -0.98 23.02
N GLY A 293 -12.84 -0.10 22.61
CA GLY A 293 -13.66 0.70 23.52
C GLY A 293 -12.87 1.73 24.32
N LEU A 294 -11.67 2.11 23.86
CA LEU A 294 -10.85 3.16 24.46
C LEU A 294 -11.21 4.49 23.76
N GLN A 295 -12.05 5.31 24.39
CA GLN A 295 -12.32 6.70 23.97
C GLN A 295 -11.70 7.67 24.96
#